data_AF-A0A1S8N5P9-F1
#
_entry.id   AF-A0A1S8N5P9-F1
#
_cell.length_a   1.000
_cell.length_b   1.000
_cell.length_c   1.000
_cell.angle_alpha   90.00
_cell.angle_beta   90.00
_cell.angle_gamma   90.00
#
_symmetry.space_group_name_H-M   'P 1'
#
loop_
_entity.id
_entity.type
_entity.pdbx_description
1 polymer ?
#
loop_
_entity_poly.entity_id
_entity_poly.type
_entity_poly.pdbx_seq_one_letter_code
_entity_poly.pdbx_strand_id
1 'polypeptide(L)'
;MEYPLEPKTLFYDWIYINALSKKPTLYKKLINYNAFTDIEFNPERAINCQARSVALFIALYKQGLLNDALSNIEIFKKFVYQN
;
A
#
# COMPACT_ATOMS: atom_id res chain seq x y z
N MET A 1 -8.28 20.33 1.36
CA MET A 1 -7.97 19.25 0.40
C MET A 1 -8.95 18.14 0.67
N GLU A 2 -9.83 17.88 -0.30
CA GLU A 2 -10.81 16.79 -0.23
C GLU A 2 -10.08 15.52 -0.69
N TYR A 3 -9.97 14.51 0.17
CA TYR A 3 -9.33 13.24 -0.18
C TYR A 3 -10.37 12.32 -0.82
N PRO A 4 -9.99 11.51 -1.83
CA PRO A 4 -10.91 10.58 -2.47
C PRO A 4 -11.45 9.60 -1.43
N LEU A 5 -12.77 9.59 -1.26
CA LEU A 5 -13.48 8.68 -0.36
C LEU A 5 -13.58 7.26 -0.94
N GLU A 6 -13.35 7.11 -2.25
CA GLU A 6 -13.39 5.84 -2.95
C GLU A 6 -12.15 5.63 -3.85
N PRO A 7 -11.51 4.45 -3.80
CA PRO A 7 -11.82 3.32 -2.90
C PRO A 7 -11.54 3.63 -1.42
N LYS A 8 -12.37 3.12 -0.49
CA LYS A 8 -12.27 3.42 0.96
C LYS A 8 -10.90 3.19 1.60
N THR A 9 -10.12 2.25 1.06
CA THR A 9 -8.77 1.92 1.54
C THR A 9 -7.66 2.75 0.87
N LEU A 10 -7.97 3.49 -0.20
CA LEU A 10 -6.99 4.17 -1.05
C LEU A 10 -6.07 5.10 -0.26
N PHE A 11 -6.65 5.99 0.54
CA PHE A 11 -5.88 6.94 1.32
C PHE A 11 -4.98 6.22 2.33
N TYR A 12 -5.50 5.19 2.98
CA TYR A 12 -4.76 4.41 3.97
C TYR A 12 -3.55 3.68 3.35
N ASP A 13 -3.73 2.98 2.23
CA ASP A 13 -2.57 2.34 1.58
C ASP A 13 -1.57 3.36 1.10
N TRP A 14 -2.04 4.46 0.51
CA TRP A 14 -1.16 5.47 -0.03
C TRP A 14 -0.24 6.04 1.06
N ILE A 15 -0.77 6.36 2.25
CA ILE A 15 0.06 6.86 3.36
C ILE A 15 1.01 5.79 3.91
N TYR A 16 0.56 4.53 4.04
CA TYR A 16 1.38 3.45 4.58
C TYR A 16 2.53 3.06 3.63
N ILE A 17 2.25 2.96 2.34
CA ILE A 17 3.23 2.64 1.31
C ILE A 17 4.24 3.80 1.17
N ASN A 18 3.78 5.05 1.25
CA ASN A 18 4.68 6.22 1.31
C ASN A 18 5.58 6.23 2.55
N ALA A 19 5.06 5.82 3.70
CA ALA A 19 5.86 5.73 4.92
C ALA A 19 6.92 4.61 4.79
N LEU A 20 6.52 3.45 4.25
CA LEU A 20 7.41 2.31 4.06
C LEU A 20 8.49 2.58 3.01
N SER A 21 8.19 3.30 1.92
CA SER A 21 9.17 3.64 0.86
C SER A 21 10.36 4.45 1.39
N LYS A 22 10.16 5.20 2.47
CA LYS A 22 11.20 5.99 3.15
C LYS A 22 12.06 5.18 4.13
N LYS A 23 11.82 3.86 4.27
CA LYS A 23 12.50 2.97 5.21
C LYS A 23 13.21 1.81 4.49
N PRO A 24 14.31 2.06 3.76
CA PRO A 24 15.02 1.03 2.99
C PRO A 24 15.54 -0.13 3.82
N THR A 25 15.96 0.10 5.06
CA THR A 25 16.40 -0.97 5.96
C THR A 25 15.27 -1.93 6.32
N LEU A 26 14.03 -1.45 6.37
CA LEU A 26 12.85 -2.25 6.67
C LEU A 26 12.38 -3.01 5.43
N TYR A 27 12.10 -2.30 4.33
CA TYR A 27 11.52 -2.97 3.16
C TYR A 27 12.46 -3.98 2.51
N LYS A 28 13.79 -3.81 2.61
CA LYS A 28 14.78 -4.80 2.15
C LYS A 28 14.66 -6.15 2.87
N LYS A 29 14.11 -6.18 4.08
CA LYS A 29 13.78 -7.43 4.77
C LYS A 29 12.45 -7.99 4.29
N LEU A 30 11.47 -7.12 4.07
CA LEU A 30 10.11 -7.49 3.66
C LEU A 30 10.06 -8.15 2.27
N ILE A 31 10.90 -7.73 1.32
CA ILE A 31 10.92 -8.29 -0.05
C ILE A 31 11.24 -9.79 -0.12
N ASN A 32 11.82 -10.35 0.94
CA ASN A 32 12.15 -11.76 1.07
C ASN A 32 10.97 -12.64 1.50
N TYR A 33 9.82 -12.04 1.83
CA TYR A 33 8.59 -12.76 2.17
C TYR A 33 7.61 -12.78 1.00
N ASN A 34 6.81 -13.84 0.94
CA ASN A 34 5.84 -14.06 -0.14
C ASN A 34 4.40 -13.77 0.29
N ALA A 35 4.13 -13.74 1.59
CA ALA A 35 2.79 -13.52 2.13
C ALA A 35 2.87 -12.67 3.41
N PHE A 36 1.84 -11.85 3.60
CA PHE A 36 1.66 -11.01 4.77
C PHE A 36 0.26 -11.24 5.33
N THR A 37 0.16 -11.35 6.64
CA THR A 37 -1.13 -11.50 7.34
C THR A 37 -1.20 -10.48 8.46
N ASP A 38 -2.41 -10.11 8.82
CA ASP A 38 -2.70 -9.15 9.88
C ASP A 38 -3.61 -9.85 10.89
N ILE A 39 -3.07 -10.13 12.07
CA ILE A 39 -3.79 -10.85 13.14
C ILE A 39 -4.93 -10.00 13.73
N GLU A 40 -4.86 -8.68 13.58
CA GLU A 40 -5.85 -7.73 14.12
C GLU A 40 -6.90 -7.36 13.06
N PHE A 41 -6.76 -7.82 11.82
CA PHE A 41 -7.70 -7.49 10.76
C PHE A 41 -9.10 -8.05 11.04
N ASN A 42 -10.05 -7.14 11.20
CA ASN A 42 -11.46 -7.45 11.34
C ASN A 42 -12.28 -6.49 10.45
N PRO A 43 -12.83 -6.93 9.31
CA PRO A 43 -13.55 -6.08 8.37
C PRO A 43 -14.83 -5.46 8.94
N GLU A 44 -15.40 -6.04 10.01
CA GLU A 44 -16.57 -5.47 10.69
C GLU A 44 -16.20 -4.25 11.55
N ARG A 45 -14.94 -4.16 11.99
CA ARG A 45 -14.43 -3.07 12.85
C ARG A 45 -13.59 -2.06 12.08
N ALA A 46 -12.79 -2.51 11.12
CA ALA A 46 -11.89 -1.67 10.33
C ALA A 46 -11.72 -2.25 8.92
N ILE A 47 -11.97 -1.42 7.91
CA ILE A 47 -11.81 -1.82 6.49
C ILE A 47 -10.34 -1.83 6.04
N ASN A 48 -9.47 -1.12 6.75
CA ASN A 48 -8.06 -1.01 6.43
C ASN A 48 -7.28 -2.23 6.96
N CYS A 49 -6.28 -2.67 6.21
CA CYS A 49 -5.48 -3.85 6.53
C CYS A 49 -3.99 -3.55 6.27
N GLN A 50 -3.17 -3.57 7.31
CA GLN A 50 -1.74 -3.21 7.25
C GLN A 50 -0.98 -4.20 6.37
N ALA A 51 -1.30 -5.49 6.50
CA ALA A 51 -0.70 -6.54 5.68
C ALA A 51 -0.97 -6.34 4.19
N ARG A 52 -2.18 -5.87 3.83
CA ARG A 52 -2.52 -5.53 2.44
C ARG A 52 -1.64 -4.39 1.91
N SER A 53 -1.47 -3.31 2.68
CA SER A 53 -0.61 -2.19 2.25
C SER A 53 0.85 -2.63 2.07
N VAL A 54 1.36 -3.50 2.94
CA VAL A 54 2.71 -4.08 2.78
C VAL A 54 2.78 -4.96 1.52
N ALA A 55 1.79 -5.82 1.28
CA ALA A 55 1.75 -6.64 0.07
C ALA A 55 1.73 -5.79 -1.21
N LEU A 56 0.94 -4.71 -1.24
CA LEU A 56 0.91 -3.76 -2.35
C LEU A 56 2.26 -3.06 -2.56
N PHE A 57 2.91 -2.61 -1.49
CA PHE A 57 4.25 -2.04 -1.57
C PHE A 57 5.23 -3.00 -2.26
N ILE A 58 5.25 -4.26 -1.82
CA ILE A 58 6.18 -5.27 -2.33
C ILE A 58 5.87 -5.60 -3.79
N ALA A 59 4.59 -5.68 -4.17
CA ALA A 59 4.18 -5.88 -5.55
C ALA A 59 4.66 -4.74 -6.46
N LEU A 60 4.46 -3.48 -6.07
CA LEU A 60 4.92 -2.31 -6.83
C LEU A 60 6.45 -2.25 -6.91
N TYR A 61 7.14 -2.53 -5.81
CA TYR A 61 8.60 -2.55 -5.75
C TYR A 61 9.20 -3.61 -6.69
N LYS A 62 8.69 -4.85 -6.64
CA LYS A 62 9.17 -5.96 -7.48
C LYS A 62 8.91 -5.71 -8.96
N GLN A 63 7.89 -4.93 -9.31
CA GLN A 63 7.59 -4.53 -10.69
C GLN A 63 8.37 -3.29 -11.15
N GLY A 64 9.14 -2.64 -10.27
CA GLY A 64 9.82 -1.38 -10.58
C GLY A 64 8.90 -0.16 -10.70
N LEU A 65 7.63 -0.28 -10.31
CA LEU A 65 6.59 0.74 -10.49
C LEU A 65 6.40 1.64 -9.26
N LEU A 66 7.11 1.36 -8.16
CA LEU A 66 6.87 2.03 -6.87
C LEU A 66 7.01 3.55 -6.93
N ASN A 67 8.06 4.06 -7.57
CA ASN A 67 8.31 5.50 -7.62
C ASN A 67 7.24 6.22 -8.45
N ASP A 68 6.85 5.63 -9.60
CA ASP A 68 5.83 6.18 -10.48
C ASP A 68 4.46 6.16 -9.79
N ALA A 69 4.12 5.03 -9.15
CA ALA A 69 2.88 4.88 -8.40
C ALA A 69 2.78 5.88 -7.25
N LEU A 70 3.88 6.21 -6.56
CA LEU A 70 3.87 7.14 -5.43
C LEU A 70 4.01 8.62 -5.83
N SER A 71 4.11 8.95 -7.12
CA SER A 71 4.22 10.33 -7.60
C SER A 71 3.08 11.24 -7.13
N ASN A 72 1.85 10.71 -7.08
CA ASN A 72 0.70 11.31 -6.41
C ASN A 72 -0.41 10.26 -6.20
N ILE A 73 -1.43 10.62 -5.42
CA ILE A 73 -2.51 9.69 -5.04
C ILE A 73 -3.39 9.25 -6.22
N GLU A 74 -3.56 10.07 -7.25
CA GLU A 74 -4.35 9.73 -8.44
C GLU A 74 -3.63 8.71 -9.33
N ILE A 75 -2.31 8.86 -9.47
CA ILE A 75 -1.48 7.87 -10.16
C ILE A 75 -1.43 6.58 -9.35
N PHE A 76 -1.24 6.66 -8.02
CA PHE A 76 -1.30 5.49 -7.14
C PHE A 76 -2.62 4.72 -7.31
N LYS A 77 -3.75 5.44 -7.33
CA LYS A 77 -5.08 4.87 -7.57
C LYS A 77 -5.12 4.10 -8.90
N LYS A 78 -4.56 4.66 -9.98
CA LYS A 78 -4.50 3.98 -11.28
C LYS A 78 -3.65 2.71 -11.24
N PHE A 79 -2.56 2.67 -10.48
CA PHE A 79 -1.73 1.46 -10.41
C PHE A 79 -2.37 0.34 -9.57
N VAL A 80 -3.12 0.69 -8.53
CA VAL A 80 -3.56 -0.27 -7.50
C VAL A 80 -5.05 -0.64 -7.60
N TYR A 81 -5.88 0.25 -8.13
CA TYR A 81 -7.34 0.17 -8.04
C TYR A 81 -8.02 0.25 -9.41
N GLN A 82 -7.33 -0.16 -10.48
CA GLN A 82 -7.96 -0.31 -11.79
C GLN A 82 -9.12 -1.31 -11.71
N ASN A 83 -10.31 -0.85 -12.10
CA ASN A 83 -11.39 -1.69 -12.63
C ASN A 83 -11.17 -1.83 -14.14
#